data_AF-A0A0D7Q6G9-F1
#
_entry.id   AF-A0A0D7Q6G9-F1
#
_cell.length_a   1.000
_cell.length_b   1.000
_cell.length_c   1.000
_cell.angle_alpha   90.00
_cell.angle_beta   90.00
_cell.angle_gamma   90.00
#
_symmetry.space_group_name_H-M   'P 1'
#
loop_
_entity.id
_entity.type
_entity.pdbx_description
1 polymer ?
#
loop_
_entity_poly.entity_id
_entity_poly.type
_entity_poly.pdbx_seq_one_letter_code
_entity_poly.pdbx_strand_id
1 'polypeptide(L)'
;MEEGETAVLDHILRFMTLGTILVGVIAIYTALHTNNRRLGADIFLRYSDRVSDLRRSLPMTAFFDGSASANLEMTPEERRIVHEVIYSIFELYELKVHGFIPPAIWKIREPDIERVLSLPVFQQELAALQGRFTKHPRFAAWVEQIGRNEIAKLRT
;
A
#
# COMPACT_ATOMS: atom_id res chain seq x y z
N MET A 1 33.36 -2.58 56.52
CA MET A 1 33.65 -3.20 55.20
C MET A 1 32.39 -3.75 54.53
N GLU A 2 31.31 -4.04 55.28
CA GLU A 2 30.05 -4.60 54.76
C GLU A 2 29.22 -3.67 53.85
N GLU A 3 29.16 -2.36 54.10
CA GLU A 3 28.27 -1.45 53.33
C GLU A 3 28.63 -1.35 51.84
N GLY A 4 29.92 -1.45 51.50
CA GLY A 4 30.39 -1.42 50.12
C GLY A 4 30.00 -2.66 49.32
N GLU A 5 29.95 -3.82 49.99
CA GLU A 5 29.64 -5.11 49.35
C GLU A 5 28.15 -5.22 49.02
N THR A 6 27.29 -4.71 49.92
CA THR A 6 25.83 -4.63 49.67
C THR A 6 25.47 -3.68 48.53
N ALA A 7 26.18 -2.56 48.39
CA ALA A 7 25.96 -1.60 47.32
C ALA A 7 26.38 -2.13 45.93
N VAL A 8 27.45 -2.94 45.89
CA VAL A 8 27.93 -3.60 44.66
C VAL A 8 26.95 -4.69 44.22
N LEU A 9 26.46 -5.52 45.16
CA LEU A 9 25.44 -6.53 44.88
C LEU A 9 24.14 -5.92 44.32
N ASP A 10 23.66 -4.82 44.90
CA ASP A 10 22.48 -4.12 44.40
C ASP A 10 22.69 -3.57 42.97
N HIS A 11 23.89 -3.04 42.67
CA HIS A 11 24.23 -2.64 41.31
C HIS A 11 24.24 -3.81 40.32
N ILE A 12 24.83 -4.94 40.70
CA ILE A 12 24.86 -6.15 39.86
C ILE A 12 23.42 -6.62 39.56
N LEU A 13 22.56 -6.67 40.58
CA LEU A 13 21.16 -7.04 40.40
C LEU A 13 20.44 -6.09 39.46
N ARG A 14 20.61 -4.77 39.63
CA ARG A 14 20.03 -3.76 38.72
C ARG A 14 20.53 -3.91 37.29
N PHE A 15 21.81 -4.18 37.08
CA PHE A 15 22.36 -4.44 35.73
C PHE A 15 21.81 -5.71 35.11
N MET A 16 21.62 -6.78 35.90
CA MET A 16 20.97 -8.01 35.43
C MET A 16 19.51 -7.76 35.04
N THR A 17 18.76 -7.00 35.85
CA THR A 17 17.38 -6.61 35.52
C THR A 17 17.32 -5.75 34.26
N LEU A 18 18.21 -4.77 34.11
CA LEU A 18 18.32 -3.97 32.88
C LEU A 18 18.64 -4.82 31.66
N GLY A 19 19.58 -5.77 31.80
CA GLY A 19 19.94 -6.71 30.74
C GLY A 19 18.76 -7.56 30.29
N THR A 20 17.99 -8.12 31.23
CA THR A 20 16.80 -8.93 30.92
C THR A 20 15.69 -8.12 30.25
N ILE A 21 15.45 -6.89 30.72
CA ILE A 21 14.50 -5.96 30.08
C ILE A 21 14.94 -5.65 28.64
N LEU A 22 16.23 -5.35 28.43
CA LEU A 22 16.76 -5.03 27.11
C LEU A 22 16.61 -6.19 26.13
N VAL A 23 16.95 -7.42 26.57
CA VAL A 23 16.77 -8.64 25.77
C VAL A 23 15.28 -8.85 25.45
N GLY A 24 14.38 -8.63 26.41
CA GLY A 24 12.94 -8.72 26.19
C GLY A 24 12.44 -7.74 25.14
N VAL A 25 12.88 -6.48 25.21
CA VAL A 25 12.52 -5.44 24.22
C VAL A 25 13.03 -5.82 22.82
N ILE A 26 14.27 -6.29 22.70
CA ILE A 26 14.84 -6.72 21.42
C ILE A 26 14.06 -7.91 20.84
N ALA A 27 13.70 -8.89 21.68
CA ALA A 27 12.94 -10.05 21.26
C ALA A 27 11.55 -9.66 20.74
N ILE A 28 10.81 -8.82 21.47
CA ILE A 28 9.51 -8.30 21.06
C ILE A 28 9.62 -7.52 19.75
N TYR A 29 10.61 -6.63 19.64
CA TYR A 29 10.84 -5.85 18.43
C TYR A 29 11.11 -6.75 17.22
N THR A 30 11.98 -7.76 17.38
CA THR A 30 12.33 -8.70 16.30
C THR A 30 11.13 -9.55 15.88
N ALA A 31 10.33 -10.00 16.85
CA ALA A 31 9.10 -10.74 16.58
C ALA A 31 8.09 -9.90 15.80
N LEU A 32 7.84 -8.65 16.22
CA LEU A 32 6.98 -7.70 15.53
C LEU A 32 7.48 -7.40 14.12
N HIS A 33 8.78 -7.12 13.97
CA HIS A 33 9.38 -6.83 12.67
C HIS A 33 9.24 -8.01 11.69
N THR A 34 9.51 -9.22 12.16
CA THR A 34 9.41 -10.44 11.35
C THR A 34 7.95 -10.74 11.00
N ASN A 35 7.04 -10.61 11.97
CA ASN A 35 5.62 -10.85 11.76
C ASN A 35 5.03 -9.85 10.75
N ASN A 36 5.35 -8.56 10.89
CA ASN A 36 4.90 -7.53 9.94
C ASN A 36 5.44 -7.76 8.52
N ARG A 37 6.68 -8.24 8.38
CA ARG A 37 7.22 -8.64 7.06
C ARG A 37 6.48 -9.83 6.47
N ARG A 38 6.16 -10.85 7.28
CA ARG A 38 5.42 -12.04 6.84
C ARG A 38 3.98 -11.71 6.45
N LEU A 39 3.28 -10.95 7.28
CA LEU A 39 1.91 -10.49 7.01
C LEU A 39 1.88 -9.61 5.76
N GLY A 40 2.82 -8.66 5.62
CA GLY A 40 2.93 -7.82 4.43
C GLY A 40 3.17 -8.64 3.16
N ALA A 41 3.98 -9.70 3.23
CA ALA A 41 4.22 -10.60 2.12
C ALA A 41 2.98 -11.45 1.77
N ASP A 42 2.24 -11.98 2.75
CA ASP A 42 0.99 -12.74 2.50
C ASP A 42 -0.10 -11.85 1.91
N ILE A 43 -0.31 -10.65 2.47
CA ILE A 43 -1.22 -9.64 1.91
C ILE A 43 -0.82 -9.32 0.46
N PHE A 44 0.49 -9.12 0.22
CA PHE A 44 1.01 -8.85 -1.12
C PHE A 44 0.75 -9.99 -2.10
N LEU A 45 0.94 -11.25 -1.70
CA LEU A 45 0.74 -12.41 -2.57
C LEU A 45 -0.74 -12.56 -2.93
N ARG A 46 -1.63 -12.59 -1.94
CA ARG A 46 -3.07 -12.71 -2.18
C ARG A 46 -3.61 -11.59 -3.05
N TYR A 47 -3.12 -10.39 -2.82
CA TYR A 47 -3.54 -9.23 -3.57
C TYR A 47 -2.94 -9.22 -4.99
N SER A 48 -1.71 -9.71 -5.16
CA SER A 48 -1.10 -9.90 -6.48
C SER A 48 -1.84 -10.95 -7.30
N ASP A 49 -2.30 -12.03 -6.69
CA ASP A 49 -3.10 -13.05 -7.36
C ASP A 49 -4.42 -12.47 -7.84
N ARG A 50 -5.15 -11.77 -6.95
CA ARG A 50 -6.42 -11.09 -7.29
C ARG A 50 -6.25 -10.09 -8.43
N VAL A 51 -5.20 -9.27 -8.40
CA VAL A 51 -4.90 -8.31 -9.48
C VAL A 51 -4.45 -9.01 -10.76
N SER A 52 -3.69 -10.10 -10.66
CA SER A 52 -3.27 -10.88 -11.83
C SER A 52 -4.46 -11.55 -12.54
N ASP A 53 -5.43 -12.04 -11.77
CA ASP A 53 -6.66 -12.62 -12.32
C ASP A 53 -7.52 -11.54 -12.98
N LEU A 54 -7.66 -10.36 -12.36
CA LEU A 54 -8.34 -9.21 -12.97
C LEU A 54 -7.63 -8.71 -14.24
N ARG A 55 -6.28 -8.71 -14.25
CA ARG A 55 -5.52 -8.33 -15.45
C ARG A 55 -5.69 -9.34 -16.58
N ARG A 56 -5.87 -10.63 -16.27
CA ARG A 56 -6.15 -11.68 -17.27
C ARG A 56 -7.56 -11.56 -17.85
N SER A 57 -8.52 -11.06 -17.07
CA SER A 57 -9.89 -10.82 -17.56
C SER A 57 -10.04 -9.50 -18.31
N LEU A 58 -9.16 -8.53 -18.07
CA LEU A 58 -9.13 -7.28 -18.83
C LEU A 58 -8.49 -7.50 -20.22
N PRO A 59 -9.12 -7.02 -21.31
CA PRO A 59 -8.44 -6.88 -22.60
C PRO A 59 -7.42 -5.74 -22.51
N MET A 60 -6.27 -5.99 -21.85
CA MET A 60 -5.20 -5.01 -21.65
C MET A 60 -4.69 -4.45 -22.98
N THR A 61 -4.77 -5.20 -24.08
CA THR A 61 -4.42 -4.68 -25.41
C THR A 61 -5.35 -3.55 -25.87
N ALA A 62 -6.63 -3.57 -25.49
CA ALA A 62 -7.59 -2.52 -25.86
C ALA A 62 -7.41 -1.23 -25.05
N PHE A 63 -6.90 -1.32 -23.82
CA PHE A 63 -6.68 -0.15 -22.95
C PHE A 63 -5.29 0.49 -23.09
N PHE A 64 -4.30 -0.24 -23.59
CA PHE A 64 -2.91 0.21 -23.72
C PHE A 64 -2.53 0.67 -25.12
N ASP A 65 -3.33 0.38 -26.15
CA ASP A 65 -3.19 1.05 -27.44
C ASP A 65 -3.60 2.52 -27.25
N GLY A 66 -2.62 3.41 -27.39
CA GLY A 66 -2.75 4.88 -27.21
C GLY A 66 -3.70 5.59 -28.17
N SER A 67 -4.64 4.86 -28.79
CA SER A 67 -5.78 5.37 -29.55
C SER A 67 -7.04 5.56 -28.69
N ALA A 68 -7.02 5.14 -27.41
CA ALA A 68 -8.14 5.28 -26.48
C ALA A 68 -8.40 6.76 -26.14
N SER A 69 -9.18 7.40 -27.02
CA SER A 69 -9.91 8.64 -26.76
C SER A 69 -10.61 8.56 -25.40
N ALA A 70 -10.66 9.68 -24.68
CA ALA A 70 -11.37 9.84 -23.39
C ALA A 70 -12.90 9.55 -23.45
N ASN A 71 -13.40 9.12 -24.60
CA ASN A 71 -14.76 8.66 -24.86
C ASN A 71 -14.76 7.22 -25.40
N LEU A 72 -14.02 6.31 -24.77
CA LEU A 72 -14.15 4.90 -25.09
C LEU A 72 -15.53 4.44 -24.59
N GLU A 73 -16.42 4.04 -25.50
CA GLU A 73 -17.67 3.39 -25.10
C GLU A 73 -17.34 2.03 -24.50
N MET A 74 -17.22 1.98 -23.18
CA MET A 74 -17.05 0.73 -22.45
C MET A 74 -18.38 -0.01 -22.36
N THR A 75 -18.34 -1.31 -22.60
CA THR A 75 -19.45 -2.19 -22.23
C THR A 75 -19.69 -2.15 -20.72
N PRO A 76 -20.92 -2.48 -20.25
CA PRO A 76 -21.21 -2.55 -18.81
C PRO A 76 -20.27 -3.50 -18.05
N GLU A 77 -19.83 -4.57 -18.71
CA GLU A 77 -18.90 -5.55 -18.14
C GLU A 77 -17.49 -4.97 -17.98
N GLU A 78 -16.96 -4.30 -19.00
CA GLU A 78 -15.65 -3.64 -18.91
C GLU A 78 -15.63 -2.55 -17.84
N ARG A 79 -16.69 -1.73 -17.75
CA ARG A 79 -16.82 -0.72 -16.70
C ARG A 79 -16.84 -1.37 -15.32
N ARG A 80 -17.57 -2.48 -15.14
CA ARG A 80 -17.60 -3.23 -13.88
C ARG A 80 -16.18 -3.68 -13.49
N ILE A 81 -15.41 -4.22 -14.43
CA ILE A 81 -14.04 -4.68 -14.14
C ILE A 81 -13.12 -3.50 -13.77
N VAL A 82 -13.22 -2.37 -14.48
CA VAL A 82 -12.45 -1.16 -14.12
C VAL A 82 -12.81 -0.69 -12.71
N HIS A 83 -14.09 -0.67 -12.35
CA HIS A 83 -14.51 -0.33 -10.98
C HIS A 83 -13.95 -1.31 -9.96
N GLU A 84 -13.98 -2.62 -10.23
CA GLU A 84 -13.39 -3.63 -9.34
C GLU A 84 -11.89 -3.42 -9.14
N VAL A 85 -11.15 -3.03 -10.18
CA VAL A 85 -9.73 -2.69 -10.07
C VAL A 85 -9.53 -1.42 -9.23
N ILE A 86 -10.32 -0.36 -9.47
CA ILE A 86 -10.25 0.88 -8.68
C ILE A 86 -10.54 0.60 -7.20
N TYR A 87 -11.59 -0.16 -6.90
CA TYR A 87 -11.95 -0.54 -5.53
C TYR A 87 -10.88 -1.39 -4.88
N SER A 88 -10.32 -2.34 -5.63
CA SER A 88 -9.18 -3.10 -5.14
C SER A 88 -8.08 -2.12 -4.75
N ILE A 89 -7.64 -1.23 -5.66
CA ILE A 89 -6.52 -0.31 -5.41
C ILE A 89 -6.78 0.56 -4.17
N PHE A 90 -8.03 1.02 -4.00
CA PHE A 90 -8.47 1.70 -2.80
C PHE A 90 -8.28 0.85 -1.52
N GLU A 91 -8.74 -0.40 -1.51
CA GLU A 91 -8.54 -1.32 -0.37
C GLU A 91 -7.05 -1.46 -0.02
N LEU A 92 -6.19 -1.61 -1.04
CA LEU A 92 -4.74 -1.72 -0.85
C LEU A 92 -4.13 -0.43 -0.30
N TYR A 93 -4.59 0.73 -0.78
CA TYR A 93 -4.14 2.03 -0.30
C TYR A 93 -4.49 2.23 1.18
N GLU A 94 -5.71 1.89 1.59
CA GLU A 94 -6.12 1.98 3.00
C GLU A 94 -5.27 1.04 3.87
N LEU A 95 -5.01 -0.19 3.42
CA LEU A 95 -4.10 -1.12 4.12
C LEU A 95 -2.69 -0.52 4.29
N LYS A 96 -2.18 0.17 3.26
CA LYS A 96 -0.91 0.90 3.34
C LYS A 96 -0.97 2.06 4.34
N VAL A 97 -2.02 2.88 4.31
CA VAL A 97 -2.19 4.01 5.24
C VAL A 97 -2.28 3.54 6.69
N HIS A 98 -2.85 2.36 6.93
CA HIS A 98 -2.94 1.75 8.26
C HIS A 98 -1.71 0.91 8.66
N GLY A 99 -0.66 0.86 7.83
CA GLY A 99 0.62 0.22 8.16
C GLY A 99 0.64 -1.31 7.98
N PHE A 100 -0.40 -1.90 7.42
CA PHE A 100 -0.43 -3.33 7.10
C PHE A 100 0.48 -3.68 5.92
N ILE A 101 0.78 -2.70 5.06
CA ILE A 101 1.72 -2.85 3.96
C ILE A 101 3.02 -2.15 4.33
N PRO A 102 4.13 -2.88 4.51
CA PRO A 102 5.44 -2.30 4.73
C PRO A 102 5.79 -1.29 3.62
N PRO A 103 6.34 -0.09 3.94
CA PRO A 103 6.66 0.92 2.95
C PRO A 103 7.57 0.43 1.82
N ALA A 104 8.50 -0.49 2.13
CA ALA A 104 9.39 -1.09 1.15
C ALA A 104 8.63 -1.93 0.10
N ILE A 105 7.54 -2.60 0.50
CA ILE A 105 6.70 -3.37 -0.43
C ILE A 105 5.85 -2.43 -1.28
N TRP A 106 5.25 -1.40 -0.66
CA TRP A 106 4.46 -0.40 -1.37
C TRP A 106 5.26 0.28 -2.49
N LYS A 107 6.49 0.72 -2.19
CA LYS A 107 7.39 1.38 -3.16
C LYS A 107 7.68 0.56 -4.42
N ILE A 108 7.60 -0.78 -4.35
CA ILE A 108 7.80 -1.64 -5.52
C ILE A 108 6.61 -1.56 -6.48
N ARG A 109 5.38 -1.40 -5.94
CA ARG A 109 4.13 -1.44 -6.74
C ARG A 109 3.55 -0.08 -7.04
N GLU A 110 3.84 0.92 -6.22
CA GLU A 110 3.35 2.28 -6.37
C GLU A 110 3.50 2.80 -7.81
N PRO A 111 4.66 2.67 -8.50
CA PRO A 111 4.79 3.13 -9.88
C PRO A 111 3.86 2.44 -10.88
N ASP A 112 3.61 1.14 -10.70
CA ASP A 112 2.71 0.38 -11.58
C ASP A 112 1.25 0.74 -11.33
N ILE A 113 0.88 0.94 -10.06
CA ILE A 113 -0.46 1.39 -9.69
C ILE A 113 -0.70 2.81 -10.24
N GLU A 114 0.26 3.71 -10.07
CA GLU A 114 0.19 5.06 -10.62
C GLU A 114 0.04 5.04 -12.14
N ARG A 115 0.79 4.17 -12.84
CA ARG A 115 0.68 4.00 -14.30
C ARG A 115 -0.71 3.49 -14.73
N VAL A 116 -1.30 2.56 -13.98
CA VAL A 116 -2.65 2.06 -14.28
C VAL A 116 -3.69 3.16 -14.05
N LEU A 117 -3.60 3.84 -12.91
CA LEU A 117 -4.54 4.91 -12.57
C LEU A 117 -4.39 6.13 -13.50
N SER A 118 -3.23 6.37 -14.10
CA SER A 118 -3.01 7.46 -15.05
C SER A 118 -3.61 7.20 -16.44
N LEU A 119 -4.02 5.97 -16.74
CA LEU A 119 -4.67 5.65 -18.02
C LEU A 119 -5.99 6.42 -18.17
N PRO A 120 -6.33 6.91 -19.39
CA PRO A 120 -7.53 7.72 -19.62
C PRO A 120 -8.83 7.09 -19.10
N VAL A 121 -8.98 5.78 -19.31
CA VAL A 121 -10.15 5.01 -18.88
C VAL A 121 -10.32 4.99 -17.36
N PHE A 122 -9.21 4.88 -16.62
CA PHE A 122 -9.22 4.90 -15.17
C PHE A 122 -9.48 6.31 -14.65
N GLN A 123 -8.90 7.33 -15.27
CA GLN A 123 -9.18 8.74 -14.92
C GLN A 123 -10.65 9.10 -15.12
N GLN A 124 -11.27 8.67 -16.22
CA GLN A 124 -12.69 8.90 -16.50
C GLN A 124 -13.59 8.26 -15.43
N GLU A 125 -13.37 6.98 -15.13
CA GLU A 125 -14.19 6.26 -14.15
C GLU A 125 -13.91 6.72 -12.71
N LEU A 126 -12.67 7.13 -12.40
CA LEU A 126 -12.34 7.76 -11.11
C LEU A 126 -13.10 9.08 -10.91
N ALA A 127 -13.23 9.91 -11.95
CA ALA A 127 -14.03 11.13 -11.89
C ALA A 127 -15.51 10.81 -11.60
N ALA A 128 -16.06 9.76 -12.23
CA ALA A 128 -17.41 9.28 -11.96
C ALA A 128 -17.59 8.74 -10.52
N LEU A 129 -16.53 8.17 -9.94
CA LEU A 129 -16.53 7.59 -8.60
C LEU A 129 -16.11 8.56 -7.48
N GLN A 130 -15.68 9.79 -7.78
CA GLN A 130 -15.16 10.74 -6.78
C GLN A 130 -16.08 10.91 -5.56
N GLY A 131 -17.40 11.00 -5.77
CA GLY A 131 -18.39 11.12 -4.69
C GLY A 131 -18.32 9.99 -3.67
N ARG A 132 -17.93 8.78 -4.09
CA ARG A 132 -17.83 7.59 -3.23
C ARG A 132 -16.61 7.62 -2.32
N PHE A 133 -15.55 8.34 -2.70
CA PHE A 133 -14.30 8.45 -1.94
C PHE A 133 -14.23 9.70 -1.05
N THR A 134 -15.30 10.48 -0.94
CA THR A 134 -15.37 11.69 -0.09
C THR A 134 -15.03 11.44 1.37
N LYS A 135 -15.32 10.24 1.89
CA LYS A 135 -14.96 9.82 3.26
C LYS A 135 -13.49 9.40 3.42
N HIS A 136 -12.75 9.30 2.32
CA HIS A 136 -11.37 8.84 2.25
C HIS A 136 -10.47 9.93 1.62
N PRO A 137 -10.28 11.08 2.31
CA PRO A 137 -9.64 12.26 1.73
C PRO A 137 -8.19 12.02 1.31
N ARG A 138 -7.48 11.10 2.00
CA ARG A 138 -6.09 10.74 1.66
C ARG A 138 -6.02 10.04 0.29
N PHE A 139 -6.92 9.09 0.05
CA PHE A 139 -7.00 8.39 -1.23
C PHE A 139 -7.41 9.35 -2.35
N ALA A 140 -8.43 10.17 -2.11
CA ALA A 140 -8.88 11.17 -3.09
C ALA A 140 -7.75 12.13 -3.50
N ALA A 141 -7.00 12.67 -2.52
CA ALA A 141 -5.88 13.55 -2.78
C ALA A 141 -4.74 12.86 -3.56
N TRP A 142 -4.47 11.59 -3.25
CA TRP A 142 -3.44 10.81 -3.93
C TRP A 142 -3.80 10.55 -5.40
N VAL A 143 -5.03 10.13 -5.68
CA VAL A 143 -5.51 9.95 -7.06
C VAL A 143 -5.47 11.25 -7.86
N GLU A 144 -5.89 12.36 -7.25
CA GLU A 144 -5.87 13.67 -7.90
C GLU A 144 -4.42 14.11 -8.24
N GLN A 145 -3.46 13.80 -7.37
CA GLN A 145 -2.04 14.06 -7.62
C GLN A 145 -1.53 13.25 -8.82
N ILE A 146 -1.91 11.98 -8.93
CA ILE A 146 -1.53 11.12 -10.06
C ILE A 146 -2.04 11.72 -11.38
N GLY A 147 -3.32 12.12 -11.43
CA GLY A 147 -3.91 12.74 -12.61
C GLY A 147 -3.18 14.02 -13.04
N ARG A 148 -2.83 14.89 -12.08
CA ARG A 148 -2.06 16.13 -12.35
C ARG A 148 -0.66 15.85 -12.90
N ASN A 149 0.04 14.85 -12.35
CA ASN A 149 1.38 14.48 -12.78
C ASN A 149 1.40 13.97 -14.22
N GLU A 150 0.38 13.24 -14.65
CA GLU A 150 0.27 12.76 -16.02
C GLU A 150 -0.01 13.91 -17.01
N ILE A 151 -0.93 14.82 -16.66
CA ILE A 151 -1.20 16.01 -17.46
C ILE A 151 0.05 16.87 -17.62
N ALA A 152 0.90 16.97 -16.59
CA ALA A 152 2.16 17.70 -16.65
C ALA A 152 3.17 17.05 -17.62
N LYS A 153 3.28 15.71 -17.62
CA LYS A 153 4.18 14.98 -18.53
C LYS A 153 3.81 15.15 -20.00
N LEU A 154 2.53 15.26 -20.32
CA LEU A 154 2.05 15.47 -21.69
C LEU A 154 2.35 16.89 -22.24
N ARG A 155 2.82 17.82 -21.40
CA ARG A 155 3.11 19.23 -21.78
C ARG A 155 4.60 19.55 -21.96
N THR A 156 5.48 18.60 -21.65
CA THR A 156 6.95 18.70 -21.79
C THR A 156 7.42 17.81 -22.92
#